data_AF-A0A942C0B3-F1
#
_entry.id   AF-A0A942C0B3-F1
#
_cell.length_a   1.000
_cell.length_b   1.000
_cell.length_c   1.000
_cell.angle_alpha   90.00
_cell.angle_beta   90.00
_cell.angle_gamma   90.00
#
_symmetry.space_group_name_H-M   'P 1'
#
loop_
_entity.id
_entity.type
_entity.pdbx_description
1 polymer ?
#
loop_
_entity_poly.entity_id
_entity_poly.type
_entity_poly.pdbx_seq_one_letter_code
_entity_poly.pdbx_strand_id
1 'polypeptide(L)' 'MRRQNVIEPIIGHTKHEHGMERNYPLGEAGDQINALLSGCAWNLRILWRVFVENPCLCTTI' A
#
# COMPACT_ATOMS: atom_id res chain seq x y z
N MET A 1 3.64 -20.04 -5.01
CA MET A 1 4.37 -19.13 -5.92
C MET A 1 3.48 -18.08 -6.62
N ARG A 2 2.31 -18.42 -7.19
CA ARG A 2 1.49 -17.45 -7.96
C ARG A 2 1.05 -16.18 -7.21
N ARG A 3 0.76 -16.26 -5.90
CA ARG A 3 0.39 -15.08 -5.09
C ARG A 3 1.57 -14.16 -4.77
N GLN A 4 2.78 -14.72 -4.67
CA GLN A 4 4.01 -13.95 -4.44
C GLN A 4 4.38 -13.09 -5.66
N ASN A 5 4.20 -13.64 -6.87
CA ASN A 5 4.48 -12.88 -8.11
C ASN A 5 3.54 -11.68 -8.32
N VAL A 6 2.36 -11.67 -7.70
CA VAL A 6 1.40 -10.56 -7.78
C VAL A 6 1.75 -9.43 -6.81
N ILE A 7 2.34 -9.76 -5.65
CA ILE A 7 2.70 -8.76 -4.62
C ILE A 7 4.02 -8.05 -4.91
N GLU A 8 4.98 -8.70 -5.56
CA GLU A 8 6.26 -8.05 -5.90
C GLU A 8 6.14 -6.77 -6.72
N PRO A 9 5.36 -6.72 -7.82
CA PRO A 9 5.19 -5.47 -8.57
C PRO A 9 4.47 -4.40 -7.76
N ILE A 10 3.54 -4.78 -6.88
CA ILE A 10 2.86 -3.84 -5.97
C ILE A 10 3.88 -3.22 -5.00
N ILE A 11 4.71 -4.05 -4.37
CA ILE A 11 5.76 -3.60 -3.44
C ILE A 11 6.77 -2.71 -4.18
N GLY A 12 7.14 -3.05 -5.41
CA GLY A 12 8.01 -2.24 -6.25
C GLY A 12 7.41 -0.85 -6.55
N HIS A 13 6.14 -0.81 -6.92
CA HIS A 13 5.42 0.44 -7.17
C HIS A 13 5.31 1.30 -5.90
N THR A 14 4.94 0.69 -4.77
CA THR A 14 4.83 1.38 -3.49
C THR A 14 6.17 1.97 -3.07
N LYS A 15 7.28 1.24 -3.25
CA LYS A 15 8.62 1.72 -2.93
C LYS A 15 9.03 2.95 -3.75
N HIS A 16 8.64 3.02 -5.02
CA HIS A 16 9.08 4.08 -5.92
C HIS A 16 8.18 5.34 -5.86
N GLU A 17 6.87 5.16 -5.65
CA GLU A 17 5.92 6.28 -5.72
C GLU A 17 5.52 6.88 -4.36
N HIS A 18 5.72 6.16 -3.26
CA HIS A 18 5.16 6.55 -1.95
C HIS A 18 6.22 7.02 -0.95
N GLY A 19 7.38 7.50 -1.42
CA GLY A 19 8.39 8.12 -0.54
C GLY A 19 9.02 7.15 0.47
N MET A 20 9.20 5.88 0.08
CA MET A 20 9.97 4.88 0.85
C MET A 20 11.49 5.01 0.65
N GLU A 21 11.93 6.11 0.05
CA GLU A 21 13.33 6.52 0.05
C GLU A 21 13.76 7.04 1.42
N ARG A 22 15.06 7.31 1.57
CA ARG A 22 15.65 7.74 2.84
C ARG A 22 14.99 9.05 3.29
N ASN A 23 14.40 9.02 4.48
CA ASN A 23 13.84 10.18 5.13
C ASN A 23 14.96 10.95 5.86
N TYR A 24 15.38 12.09 5.31
CA TYR A 24 16.47 12.91 5.86
C TYR A 24 16.17 13.56 7.23
N PRO A 25 14.95 14.02 7.53
CA PRO A 25 14.67 14.71 8.80
C PRO A 25 14.64 13.81 10.05
N LEU A 26 14.09 12.59 9.93
CA LEU A 26 13.97 11.62 11.04
C LEU A 26 14.83 10.37 10.85
N GLY A 27 15.58 10.26 9.75
CA GLY A 27 16.40 9.08 9.45
C GLY A 27 15.58 7.79 9.41
N GLU A 28 16.15 6.73 9.99
CA GLU A 28 15.56 5.38 9.99
C GLU A 28 14.18 5.31 10.66
N ALA A 29 13.94 6.10 11.69
CA ALA A 29 12.62 6.16 12.33
C ALA A 29 11.54 6.67 11.36
N GLY A 30 11.90 7.66 10.53
CA GLY A 30 11.04 8.15 9.45
C GLY A 30 10.85 7.12 8.34
N ASP A 31 11.90 6.38 7.98
CA ASP A 31 11.81 5.30 6.97
C ASP A 31 10.81 4.21 7.42
N GLN A 32 10.86 3.83 8.69
CA GLN A 32 9.93 2.85 9.28
C GLN A 32 8.48 3.35 9.28
N ILE A 33 8.27 4.62 9.62
CA ILE A 33 6.94 5.25 9.59
C ILE A 33 6.40 5.32 8.15
N ASN A 34 7.23 5.74 7.19
CA ASN A 34 6.83 5.81 5.78
C ASN A 34 6.47 4.44 5.23
N ALA A 35 7.23 3.40 5.57
CA ALA A 35 6.92 2.03 5.16
C ALA A 35 5.58 1.54 5.73
N LEU A 36 5.31 1.80 7.01
CA LEU A 36 4.07 1.40 7.67
C LEU A 36 2.86 2.14 7.07
N LEU A 37 2.95 3.47 6.95
CA LEU A 37 1.86 4.29 6.42
C LEU A 37 1.58 3.99 4.95
N SER A 38 2.61 3.73 4.14
CA SER A 38 2.45 3.32 2.73
C SER A 38 1.69 1.99 2.61
N GLY A 39 2.01 1.02 3.47
CA GLY A 39 1.27 -0.25 3.54
C GLY A 39 -0.18 -0.05 3.98
N CYS A 40 -0.42 0.77 5.00
CA CYS A 40 -1.78 1.12 5.45
C CYS A 40 -2.59 1.82 4.34
N ALA A 41 -2.01 2.80 3.65
CA ALA A 41 -2.66 3.52 2.56
C ALA A 41 -3.06 2.58 1.41
N TRP A 42 -2.22 1.61 1.06
CA TRP A 42 -2.55 0.61 0.05
C TRP A 42 -3.75 -0.26 0.45
N ASN A 43 -3.79 -0.72 1.70
CA ASN A 43 -4.92 -1.50 2.22
C ASN A 43 -6.22 -0.67 2.24
N LEU A 44 -6.13 0.60 2.65
CA LEU A 44 -7.27 1.52 2.63
C LEU A 44 -7.75 1.81 1.20
N ARG A 45 -6.85 1.90 0.21
CA ARG A 45 -7.21 2.06 -1.20
C ARG A 45 -8.00 0.85 -1.71
N ILE A 46 -7.60 -0.37 -1.35
CA ILE A 46 -8.36 -1.58 -1.70
C ILE A 46 -9.75 -1.52 -1.07
N LEU A 47 -9.83 -1.20 0.22
CA LEU A 47 -11.10 -1.05 0.93
C LEU A 47 -12.01 -0.04 0.23
N TRP A 48 -11.47 1.13 -0.11
CA TRP A 48 -12.21 2.19 -0.79
C TRP A 48 -12.72 1.74 -2.17
N ARG A 49 -11.92 1.00 -2.96
CA ARG A 49 -12.38 0.44 -4.25
C ARG A 49 -13.53 -0.55 -4.10
N VAL A 50 -13.51 -1.34 -3.03
CA VAL A 50 -14.55 -2.34 -2.75
C VAL A 50 -15.85 -1.67 -2.29
N PHE A 51 -15.77 -0.71 -1.38
CA PHE A 51 -16.97 -0.14 -0.75
C PHE A 51 -17.51 1.12 -1.43
N VAL A 52 -16.66 1.91 -2.07
CA VAL A 52 -17.05 3.22 -2.64
C VAL A 52 -17.15 3.17 -4.16
N GLU A 53 -16.15 2.61 -4.84
CA GLU A 53 -16.16 2.55 -6.32
C GLU A 53 -17.04 1.41 -6.86
N ASN A 54 -17.21 0.31 -6.12
CA ASN A 54 -18.01 -0.85 -6.54
C ASN A 54 -19.02 -1.29 -5.46
N PRO A 55 -20.04 -0.47 -5.16
CA PRO A 55 -21.01 -0.77 -4.10
C PRO A 55 -21.72 -2.13 -4.27
N CYS A 56 -21.79 -2.66 -5.49
CA CYS A 56 -22.38 -3.96 -5.80
C CYS A 56 -21.58 -5.16 -5.24
N LEU A 57 -20.24 -5.05 -5.14
CA LEU A 57 -19.36 -6.09 -4.61
C LEU A 57 -19.49 -6.25 -3.09
N CYS A 58 -19.91 -5.19 -2.39
CA CYS A 58 -20.17 -5.19 -0.94
C CYS A 58 -21.31 -6.14 -0.55
N THR A 59 -22.25 -6.45 -1.44
CA THR A 59 -23.39 -7.34 -1.16
C THR A 59 -23.08 -8.83 -1.28
N THR A 60 -21.89 -9.19 -1.79
CA THR A 60 -21.53 -10.59 -2.14
C THR A 60 -20.40 -11.14 -1.25
N ILE A 61 -19.88 -10.36 -0.31
CA ILE A 61 -18.90 -10.75 0.70
C ILE A 61 -19.58 -10.75 2.07
#